data_AF-A0A1G3M4E0-F1
#
_entry.id   AF-A0A1G3M4E0-F1
#
_cell.length_a   1.000
_cell.length_b   1.000
_cell.length_c   1.000
_cell.angle_alpha   90.00
_cell.angle_beta   90.00
_cell.angle_gamma   90.00
#
_symmetry.space_group_name_H-M   'P 1'
#
loop_
_entity.id
_entity.type
_entity.pdbx_description
1 polymer ?
#
loop_
_entity_poly.entity_id
_entity_poly.type
_entity_poly.pdbx_seq_one_letter_code
_entity_poly.pdbx_strand_id
1 'polypeptide(L)'
;MRIFGKEVRDKYGRMVDSPLQWIKKWWLGRKLRNGKVPRGRTISPMEAADALAVGAPANAIEGFGILSARVIRGSGVTDLGVISVQKITVAFRDRLVDSLQNSTTAPLDVFKYHATGTGTTAEANTDTALVTEVGARVSGTQTESAANIYRSVATVTPGGTYAITEHGLLSAAAAGVLMDRSVFAAINITAADSIQFTYDATFNAEA
;
A
#
# COMPACT_ATOMS: atom_id res chain seq x y z
N MET A 1 20.49 -38.73 12.73
CA MET A 1 20.67 -37.26 12.88
C MET A 1 21.10 -36.71 11.52
N ARG A 2 20.15 -36.32 10.66
CA ARG A 2 20.46 -35.73 9.34
C ARG A 2 20.68 -34.24 9.55
N ILE A 3 21.88 -33.78 9.23
CA ILE A 3 22.26 -32.37 9.19
C ILE A 3 21.39 -31.73 8.10
N PHE A 4 20.49 -30.83 8.51
CA PHE A 4 19.58 -30.14 7.58
C PHE A 4 20.37 -29.22 6.65
N GLY A 5 19.85 -29.13 5.41
CA GLY A 5 20.50 -28.63 4.20
C GLY A 5 21.08 -27.23 4.28
N LYS A 6 22.07 -27.00 3.39
CA LYS A 6 22.74 -25.73 3.13
C LYS A 6 21.74 -24.57 3.00
N GLU A 7 22.06 -23.46 3.66
CA GLU A 7 21.35 -22.19 3.54
C GLU A 7 21.35 -21.72 2.08
N VAL A 8 20.18 -21.76 1.42
CA VAL A 8 20.03 -21.21 0.07
C VAL A 8 19.97 -19.69 0.22
N ARG A 9 20.77 -18.96 -0.57
CA ARG A 9 20.78 -17.50 -0.60
C ARG A 9 20.35 -17.03 -1.98
N ASP A 10 19.47 -16.03 -2.05
CA ASP A 10 19.04 -15.44 -3.32
C ASP A 10 20.17 -14.59 -3.96
N LYS A 11 19.92 -14.07 -5.16
CA LYS A 11 20.86 -13.21 -5.91
C LYS A 11 21.24 -11.91 -5.17
N TYR A 12 20.61 -11.60 -4.05
CA TYR A 12 20.87 -10.46 -3.18
C TYR A 12 21.46 -10.88 -1.83
N GLY A 13 21.86 -12.15 -1.67
CA GLY A 13 22.46 -12.67 -0.45
C GLY A 13 21.47 -12.87 0.71
N ARG A 14 20.16 -12.90 0.45
CA ARG A 14 19.12 -13.12 1.48
C ARG A 14 18.83 -14.61 1.58
N MET A 15 18.67 -15.12 2.80
CA MET A 15 18.31 -16.51 3.02
C MET A 15 16.92 -16.81 2.44
N VAL A 16 16.86 -17.78 1.54
CA VAL A 16 15.64 -18.40 1.02
C VAL A 16 15.55 -19.82 1.58
N ASP A 17 14.33 -20.23 1.95
CA ASP A 17 13.97 -21.61 2.28
C ASP A 17 14.65 -22.24 3.52
N SER A 18 14.53 -21.56 4.67
CA SER A 18 14.78 -22.20 5.98
C SER A 18 13.56 -22.13 6.89
N PRO A 19 13.32 -23.12 7.78
CA PRO A 19 12.20 -23.11 8.71
C PRO A 19 12.12 -21.83 9.55
N LEU A 20 13.27 -21.27 9.94
CA LEU A 20 13.34 -20.02 10.69
C LEU A 20 12.89 -18.80 9.87
N GLN A 21 13.24 -18.75 8.58
CA GLN A 21 12.77 -17.66 7.70
C GLN A 21 11.27 -17.77 7.44
N TRP A 22 10.75 -18.98 7.26
CA TRP A 22 9.31 -19.21 7.16
C TRP A 22 8.56 -18.73 8.41
N ILE A 23 9.03 -19.11 9.61
CA ILE A 23 8.44 -18.66 10.89
C ILE A 23 8.48 -17.11 10.98
N LYS A 24 9.60 -16.48 10.61
CA LYS A 24 9.72 -15.01 10.61
C LYS A 24 8.72 -14.36 9.66
N LYS A 25 8.59 -14.86 8.43
CA LYS A 25 7.63 -14.36 7.44
C LYS A 25 6.19 -14.55 7.92
N TRP A 26 5.87 -15.71 8.51
CA TRP A 26 4.55 -15.97 9.08
C TRP A 26 4.19 -14.97 10.20
N TRP A 27 5.11 -14.72 11.12
CA TRP A 27 4.90 -13.72 12.18
C TRP A 27 4.75 -12.30 11.64
N LEU A 28 5.53 -11.94 10.62
CA LEU A 28 5.40 -10.66 9.94
C LEU A 28 4.04 -10.55 9.24
N GLY A 29 3.66 -11.54 8.43
CA GLY A 29 2.38 -11.59 7.72
C GLY A 29 1.19 -11.49 8.67
N ARG A 30 1.25 -12.19 9.82
CA ARG A 30 0.22 -12.08 10.86
C ARG A 30 0.09 -10.66 11.42
N LYS A 31 1.19 -9.92 11.59
CA LYS A 31 1.14 -8.51 12.02
C LYS A 31 0.56 -7.62 10.93
N LEU A 32 1.03 -7.79 9.69
CA LEU A 32 0.60 -7.01 8.54
C LEU A 32 -0.90 -7.20 8.24
N ARG A 33 -1.44 -8.43 8.34
CA ARG A 33 -2.89 -8.69 8.21
C ARG A 33 -3.76 -8.03 9.28
N ASN A 34 -3.16 -7.63 10.40
CA ASN A 34 -3.82 -6.85 11.45
C ASN A 34 -3.57 -5.33 11.28
N GLY A 35 -3.12 -4.87 10.10
CA GLY A 35 -2.85 -3.47 9.81
C GLY A 35 -1.61 -2.92 10.51
N LYS A 36 -0.72 -3.79 11.02
CA LYS A 36 0.42 -3.36 11.85
C LYS A 36 1.74 -3.46 11.09
N VAL A 37 2.26 -2.31 10.67
CA VAL A 37 3.64 -2.16 10.20
C VAL A 37 4.62 -2.23 11.38
N PRO A 38 5.73 -3.00 11.29
CA PRO A 38 6.75 -3.07 12.33
C PRO A 38 7.37 -1.70 12.65
N ARG A 39 7.36 -1.31 13.92
CA ARG A 39 8.00 -0.07 14.38
C ARG A 39 9.52 -0.24 14.49
N GLY A 40 10.26 0.82 14.15
CA GLY A 40 11.73 0.87 14.29
C GLY A 40 12.52 0.08 13.24
N ARG A 41 11.84 -0.44 12.22
CA ARG A 41 12.46 -1.15 11.10
C ARG A 41 11.74 -0.77 9.81
N THR A 42 12.48 -0.24 8.86
CA THR A 42 11.99 -0.06 7.49
C THR A 42 11.87 -1.43 6.82
N ILE A 43 10.72 -1.68 6.20
CA ILE A 43 10.49 -2.86 5.36
C ILE A 43 10.22 -2.41 3.92
N SER A 44 10.63 -3.23 2.97
CA SER A 44 10.35 -2.99 1.55
C SER A 44 8.95 -3.48 1.17
N PRO A 45 8.33 -2.93 0.10
CA PRO A 45 7.03 -3.42 -0.39
C PRO A 45 7.04 -4.92 -0.72
N MET A 46 8.12 -5.41 -1.34
CA MET A 46 8.26 -6.82 -1.68
C MET A 46 8.37 -7.72 -0.46
N GLU A 47 9.06 -7.28 0.61
CA GLU A 47 9.11 -8.02 1.88
C GLU A 47 7.72 -8.10 2.54
N ALA A 48 6.93 -7.02 2.47
CA ALA A 48 5.58 -7.00 2.98
C ALA A 48 4.65 -7.94 2.19
N ALA A 49 4.71 -7.87 0.86
CA ALA A 49 3.92 -8.75 -0.04
C ALA A 49 4.25 -10.23 0.18
N ASP A 50 5.54 -10.58 0.22
CA ASP A 50 6.02 -11.93 0.52
C ASP A 50 5.48 -12.46 1.84
N ALA A 51 5.47 -11.63 2.88
CA ALA A 51 5.01 -12.03 4.20
C ALA A 51 3.48 -12.19 4.25
N LEU A 52 2.74 -11.33 3.56
CA LEU A 52 1.27 -11.40 3.49
C LEU A 52 0.78 -12.66 2.79
N ALA A 53 1.50 -13.14 1.77
CA ALA A 53 1.20 -14.39 1.08
C ALA A 53 1.32 -15.65 1.97
N VAL A 54 2.08 -15.61 3.07
CA VAL A 54 2.32 -16.78 3.93
C VAL A 54 1.10 -17.13 4.78
N GLY A 55 0.25 -18.03 4.29
CA GLY A 55 -0.96 -18.48 4.98
C GLY A 55 -2.22 -17.74 4.57
N ALA A 56 -2.33 -17.39 3.28
CA ALA A 56 -3.59 -17.00 2.66
C ALA A 56 -4.65 -18.10 2.86
N PRO A 57 -5.93 -17.73 3.04
CA PRO A 57 -7.02 -18.70 3.16
C PRO A 57 -7.16 -19.53 1.87
N ALA A 58 -7.47 -20.83 2.01
CA ALA A 58 -7.73 -21.70 0.87
C ALA A 58 -8.99 -21.25 0.11
N ASN A 59 -8.98 -21.41 -1.22
CA ASN A 59 -10.10 -21.07 -2.12
C ASN A 59 -10.56 -19.61 -2.05
N ALA A 60 -9.63 -18.66 -1.84
CA ALA A 60 -9.95 -17.24 -1.81
C ALA A 60 -8.93 -16.43 -2.61
N ILE A 61 -9.44 -15.49 -3.42
CA ILE A 61 -8.65 -14.40 -4.00
C ILE A 61 -8.53 -13.30 -2.94
N GLU A 62 -7.31 -12.90 -2.61
CA GLU A 62 -7.05 -11.87 -1.60
C GLU A 62 -6.47 -10.62 -2.25
N GLY A 63 -7.11 -9.47 -1.98
CA GLY A 63 -6.63 -8.15 -2.38
C GLY A 63 -6.17 -7.35 -1.17
N PHE A 64 -4.96 -6.80 -1.21
CA PHE A 64 -4.46 -5.89 -0.17
C PHE A 64 -3.64 -4.73 -0.76
N GLY A 65 -3.77 -3.56 -0.13
CA GLY A 65 -2.95 -2.38 -0.40
C GLY A 65 -1.68 -2.36 0.45
N ILE A 66 -0.57 -1.92 -0.16
CA ILE A 66 0.69 -1.59 0.50
C ILE A 66 1.03 -0.16 0.12
N LEU A 67 1.12 0.73 1.11
CA LEU A 67 1.53 2.11 0.91
C LEU A 67 2.96 2.31 1.39
N SER A 68 3.80 2.83 0.50
CA SER A 68 5.14 3.30 0.84
C SER A 68 5.31 4.78 0.51
N ALA A 69 6.22 5.44 1.22
CA ALA A 69 6.44 6.87 1.05
C ALA A 69 7.90 7.27 1.12
N ARG A 70 8.21 8.35 0.39
CA ARG A 70 9.48 9.07 0.48
C ARG A 70 9.17 10.54 0.66
N VAL A 71 9.86 11.19 1.59
CA VAL A 71 9.74 12.64 1.77
C VAL A 71 10.87 13.32 1.03
N ILE A 72 10.53 14.30 0.21
CA ILE A 72 11.45 15.07 -0.60
C ILE A 72 11.49 16.47 -0.01
N ARG A 73 12.67 16.88 0.44
CA ARG A 73 12.94 18.19 1.03
C ARG A 73 14.10 18.85 0.30
N GLY A 74 14.31 20.14 0.53
CA GLY A 74 15.51 20.83 0.05
C GLY A 74 16.82 20.18 0.51
N SER A 75 16.81 19.48 1.65
CA SER A 75 17.94 18.71 2.19
C SER A 75 18.15 17.34 1.54
N GLY A 76 17.26 16.90 0.65
CA GLY A 76 17.32 15.59 -0.02
C GLY A 76 16.08 14.72 0.23
N VAL A 77 16.20 13.44 -0.15
CA VAL A 77 15.11 12.45 -0.11
C VAL A 77 15.29 11.52 1.09
N THR A 78 14.25 11.36 1.91
CA THR A 78 14.20 10.40 3.02
C THR A 78 13.20 9.29 2.69
N ASP A 79 13.66 8.05 2.60
CA ASP A 79 12.80 6.88 2.40
C ASP A 79 12.19 6.43 3.73
N LEU A 80 10.86 6.35 3.79
CA LEU A 80 10.13 5.87 4.97
C LEU A 80 9.79 4.38 4.87
N GLY A 81 10.00 3.76 3.70
CA GLY A 81 9.57 2.39 3.39
C GLY A 81 8.04 2.26 3.40
N VAL A 82 7.56 1.06 3.74
CA VAL A 82 6.14 0.80 3.93
C VAL A 82 5.64 1.53 5.18
N ILE A 83 4.62 2.37 5.02
CA ILE A 83 4.03 3.19 6.09
C ILE A 83 2.61 2.77 6.45
N SER A 84 1.91 2.09 5.53
CA SER A 84 0.62 1.46 5.78
C SER A 84 0.51 0.16 4.99
N VAL A 85 -0.26 -0.77 5.53
CA VAL A 85 -0.68 -2.01 4.87
C VAL A 85 -2.13 -2.23 5.23
N GLN A 86 -2.90 -2.82 4.30
CA GLN A 86 -4.38 -2.87 4.36
C GLN A 86 -4.93 -1.48 3.97
N LYS A 87 -5.89 -1.34 3.05
CA LYS A 87 -7.30 -1.78 3.07
C LYS A 87 -7.87 -1.62 1.66
N ILE A 88 -8.47 -2.68 1.12
CA ILE A 88 -9.37 -2.48 -0.03
C ILE A 88 -10.77 -2.13 0.51
N THR A 89 -11.34 -1.01 0.05
CA THR A 89 -12.69 -0.60 0.45
C THR A 89 -13.76 -1.51 -0.17
N VAL A 90 -14.92 -1.53 0.48
CA VAL A 90 -16.15 -2.13 -0.04
C VAL A 90 -16.51 -1.50 -1.40
N ALA A 91 -16.34 -0.19 -1.54
CA ALA A 91 -16.66 0.53 -2.76
C ALA A 91 -15.79 0.10 -3.95
N PHE A 92 -14.51 -0.22 -3.75
CA PHE A 92 -13.67 -0.75 -4.82
C PHE A 92 -13.96 -2.20 -5.15
N ARG A 93 -14.27 -3.04 -4.15
CA ARG A 93 -14.80 -4.39 -4.42
C ARG A 93 -16.04 -4.31 -5.33
N ASP A 94 -16.99 -3.43 -5.03
CA ASP A 94 -18.19 -3.27 -5.84
C ASP A 94 -17.85 -2.79 -7.25
N ARG A 95 -16.91 -1.84 -7.35
CA ARG A 95 -16.40 -1.37 -8.62
C ARG A 95 -15.71 -2.47 -9.46
N LEU A 96 -15.02 -3.43 -8.84
CA LEU A 96 -14.47 -4.59 -9.54
C LEU A 96 -15.59 -5.43 -10.18
N VAL A 97 -16.66 -5.70 -9.42
CA VAL A 97 -17.82 -6.47 -9.91
C VAL A 97 -18.52 -5.72 -11.04
N ASP A 98 -18.74 -4.42 -10.89
CA ASP A 98 -19.36 -3.59 -11.92
C ASP A 98 -18.49 -3.55 -13.20
N SER A 99 -17.17 -3.49 -13.06
CA SER A 99 -16.24 -3.49 -14.20
C SER A 99 -16.28 -4.80 -14.99
N LEU A 100 -16.54 -5.93 -14.33
CA LEU A 100 -16.71 -7.22 -15.01
C LEU A 100 -17.99 -7.24 -15.85
N GLN A 101 -19.03 -6.52 -15.44
CA GLN A 101 -20.26 -6.38 -16.22
C GLN A 101 -20.07 -5.39 -17.38
N ASN A 102 -19.45 -4.23 -17.13
CA ASN A 102 -19.19 -3.23 -18.16
C ASN A 102 -18.06 -2.26 -17.75
N SER A 103 -16.85 -2.52 -18.24
CA SER A 103 -15.68 -1.65 -17.99
C SER A 103 -15.75 -0.28 -18.66
N THR A 104 -16.68 -0.03 -19.59
CA THR A 104 -16.86 1.30 -20.20
C THR A 104 -17.53 2.27 -19.22
N THR A 105 -18.51 1.80 -18.44
CA THR A 105 -19.20 2.59 -17.42
C THR A 105 -18.56 2.45 -16.05
N ALA A 106 -17.84 1.34 -15.84
CA ALA A 106 -17.14 1.04 -14.61
C ALA A 106 -15.63 0.82 -14.77
N PRO A 107 -14.87 1.73 -15.41
CA PRO A 107 -13.44 1.53 -15.61
C PRO A 107 -12.67 1.37 -14.29
N LEU A 108 -11.64 0.53 -14.31
CA LEU A 108 -10.70 0.30 -13.21
C LEU A 108 -9.37 1.03 -13.39
N ASP A 109 -9.03 1.42 -14.62
CA ASP A 109 -7.80 2.17 -14.95
C ASP A 109 -7.82 3.62 -14.44
N VAL A 110 -8.97 4.08 -13.92
CA VAL A 110 -9.14 5.43 -13.36
C VAL A 110 -8.62 5.59 -11.92
N PHE A 111 -8.33 4.50 -11.21
CA PHE A 111 -7.88 4.53 -9.80
C PHE A 111 -6.41 4.95 -9.66
N LYS A 112 -6.13 6.22 -9.90
CA LYS A 112 -4.77 6.78 -9.90
C LYS A 112 -4.65 8.13 -9.21
N TYR A 113 -5.70 8.64 -8.57
CA TYR A 113 -5.65 9.95 -7.94
C TYR A 113 -5.25 9.81 -6.47
N HIS A 114 -4.04 10.25 -6.14
CA HIS A 114 -3.51 10.23 -4.79
C HIS A 114 -3.99 11.46 -4.03
N ALA A 115 -4.76 11.24 -2.98
CA ALA A 115 -5.17 12.24 -2.01
C ALA A 115 -4.32 12.14 -0.74
N THR A 116 -4.15 13.24 -0.02
CA THR A 116 -3.49 13.30 1.28
C THR A 116 -4.35 14.04 2.29
N GLY A 117 -4.20 13.73 3.57
CA GLY A 117 -5.01 14.37 4.61
C GLY A 117 -4.37 14.38 5.99
N THR A 118 -5.06 15.00 6.93
CA THR A 118 -4.69 15.15 8.34
C THR A 118 -5.63 14.41 9.30
N GLY A 119 -6.58 13.64 8.76
CA GLY A 119 -7.48 12.81 9.54
C GLY A 119 -6.76 11.67 10.25
N THR A 120 -7.17 11.40 11.49
CA THR A 120 -6.56 10.38 12.36
C THR A 120 -7.52 9.27 12.77
N THR A 121 -8.80 9.38 12.38
CA THR A 121 -9.79 8.33 12.59
C THR A 121 -9.31 7.04 11.95
N ALA A 122 -9.41 5.93 12.69
CA ALA A 122 -9.05 4.61 12.20
C ALA A 122 -9.74 4.31 10.86
N GLU A 123 -8.98 3.74 9.92
CA GLU A 123 -9.46 3.35 8.60
C GLU A 123 -10.56 2.29 8.68
N ALA A 124 -11.65 2.51 7.92
CA ALA A 124 -12.72 1.55 7.75
C ALA A 124 -12.85 1.16 6.27
N ASN A 125 -13.20 -0.10 6.00
CA ASN A 125 -13.47 -0.53 4.62
C ASN A 125 -14.76 0.11 4.05
N THR A 126 -15.57 0.74 4.89
CA THR A 126 -16.75 1.51 4.51
C THR A 126 -16.44 2.98 4.21
N ASP A 127 -15.20 3.43 4.40
CA ASP A 127 -14.82 4.79 4.07
C ASP A 127 -15.02 5.04 2.57
N THR A 128 -15.56 6.21 2.24
CA THR A 128 -15.81 6.64 0.84
C THR A 128 -14.95 7.85 0.44
N ALA A 129 -14.24 8.45 1.40
CA ALA A 129 -13.33 9.57 1.22
C ALA A 129 -12.31 9.62 2.37
N LEU A 130 -11.31 10.51 2.27
CA LEU A 130 -10.47 10.88 3.41
C LEU A 130 -11.30 11.62 4.46
N VAL A 131 -10.87 11.55 5.72
CA VAL A 131 -11.56 12.22 6.82
C VAL A 131 -11.30 13.71 6.81
N THR A 132 -10.07 14.12 6.50
CA THR A 132 -9.68 15.53 6.38
C THR A 132 -8.67 15.67 5.25
N GLU A 133 -9.16 15.65 4.01
CA GLU A 133 -8.35 15.83 2.80
C GLU A 133 -7.73 17.24 2.77
N VAL A 134 -6.46 17.33 2.39
CA VAL A 134 -5.72 18.58 2.19
C VAL A 134 -4.96 18.56 0.87
N GLY A 135 -4.86 19.74 0.24
CA GLY A 135 -4.25 19.89 -1.08
C GLY A 135 -5.14 19.32 -2.20
N ALA A 136 -4.65 19.41 -3.44
CA ALA A 136 -5.28 18.80 -4.59
C ALA A 136 -4.81 17.35 -4.75
N ARG A 137 -5.70 16.48 -5.22
CA ARG A 137 -5.31 15.11 -5.61
C ARG A 137 -4.38 15.14 -6.80
N VAL A 138 -3.35 14.31 -6.76
CA VAL A 138 -2.36 14.21 -7.84
C VAL A 138 -2.59 12.93 -8.62
N SER A 139 -2.69 13.02 -9.95
CA SER A 139 -2.72 11.84 -10.80
C SER A 139 -1.37 11.14 -10.74
N GLY A 140 -1.37 9.87 -10.37
CA GLY A 140 -0.21 9.01 -10.35
C GLY A 140 0.10 8.39 -11.70
N THR A 141 1.35 8.00 -11.86
CA THR A 141 1.81 7.15 -12.95
C THR A 141 1.51 5.70 -12.60
N GLN A 142 0.78 5.01 -13.48
CA GLN A 142 0.40 3.63 -13.31
C GLN A 142 1.42 2.70 -13.95
N THR A 143 1.74 1.59 -13.28
CA THR A 143 2.63 0.55 -13.79
C THR A 143 2.21 -0.82 -13.28
N GLU A 144 2.52 -1.85 -14.05
CA GLU A 144 2.49 -3.23 -13.60
C GLU A 144 3.84 -3.55 -12.93
N SER A 145 3.88 -3.57 -11.59
CA SER A 145 5.14 -3.89 -10.89
C SER A 145 5.49 -5.38 -10.97
N ALA A 146 4.46 -6.21 -11.12
CA ALA A 146 4.48 -7.65 -11.34
C ALA A 146 3.08 -8.04 -11.85
N ALA A 147 2.94 -9.24 -12.41
CA ALA A 147 1.67 -9.71 -12.99
C ALA A 147 0.46 -9.62 -12.03
N ASN A 148 0.71 -9.71 -10.72
CA ASN A 148 -0.31 -9.65 -9.67
C ASN A 148 -0.31 -8.34 -8.85
N ILE A 149 0.48 -7.33 -9.26
CA ILE A 149 0.67 -6.08 -8.51
C ILE A 149 0.42 -4.87 -9.41
N TYR A 150 -0.69 -4.18 -9.14
CA TYR A 150 -0.97 -2.85 -9.68
C TYR A 150 -0.25 -1.79 -8.85
N ARG A 151 0.55 -0.93 -9.50
CA ARG A 151 1.24 0.18 -8.85
C ARG A 151 0.76 1.53 -9.39
N SER A 152 0.51 2.47 -8.48
CA SER A 152 0.36 3.90 -8.77
C SER A 152 1.35 4.73 -7.95
N VAL A 153 2.08 5.63 -8.60
CA VAL A 153 3.08 6.51 -7.96
C VAL A 153 2.75 7.97 -8.21
N ALA A 154 2.66 8.78 -7.16
CA ALA A 154 2.47 10.22 -7.27
C ALA A 154 3.36 10.98 -6.27
N THR A 155 3.89 12.12 -6.70
CA THR A 155 4.55 13.10 -5.82
C THR A 155 3.55 14.20 -5.50
N VAL A 156 3.16 14.32 -4.23
CA VAL A 156 2.16 15.27 -3.74
C VAL A 156 2.86 16.42 -3.02
N THR A 157 2.52 17.65 -3.39
CA THR A 157 2.96 18.88 -2.72
C THR A 157 1.72 19.63 -2.21
N PRO A 158 1.29 19.43 -0.95
CA PRO A 158 0.07 20.05 -0.43
C PRO A 158 0.10 21.58 -0.32
N GLY A 159 1.28 22.20 -0.43
CA GLY A 159 1.44 23.66 -0.49
C GLY A 159 1.28 24.38 0.86
N GLY A 160 1.31 23.65 1.98
CA GLY A 160 1.18 24.22 3.33
C GLY A 160 1.95 23.40 4.36
N THR A 161 1.91 23.86 5.61
CA THR A 161 2.50 23.14 6.74
C THR A 161 1.45 22.20 7.34
N TYR A 162 1.71 20.90 7.25
CA TYR A 162 0.76 19.87 7.67
C TYR A 162 1.47 18.72 8.39
N ALA A 163 0.73 18.08 9.29
CA ALA A 163 1.03 16.73 9.77
C ALA A 163 0.17 15.75 8.95
N ILE A 164 0.74 15.20 7.86
CA ILE A 164 0.00 14.29 6.97
C ILE A 164 -0.11 12.92 7.66
N THR A 165 -1.32 12.42 7.83
CA THR A 165 -1.62 11.18 8.57
C THR A 165 -2.48 10.19 7.79
N GLU A 166 -3.00 10.60 6.64
CA GLU A 166 -3.77 9.72 5.78
C GLU A 166 -3.45 9.95 4.30
N HIS A 167 -3.59 8.88 3.53
CA HIS A 167 -3.52 8.84 2.08
C HIS A 167 -4.73 8.10 1.57
N GLY A 168 -5.16 8.42 0.36
CA GLY A 168 -6.10 7.56 -0.35
C GLY A 168 -5.86 7.54 -1.84
N LEU A 169 -6.27 6.45 -2.45
CA LEU A 169 -6.26 6.29 -3.91
C LEU A 169 -7.70 6.32 -4.43
N LEU A 170 -8.00 7.27 -5.29
CA LEU A 170 -9.36 7.52 -5.79
C LEU A 170 -9.44 7.42 -7.32
N SER A 171 -10.67 7.27 -7.81
CA SER A 171 -11.00 7.17 -9.22
C SER A 171 -11.08 8.51 -9.97
N ALA A 172 -10.98 9.65 -9.28
CA ALA A 172 -11.09 10.97 -9.91
C ALA A 172 -10.34 12.07 -9.12
N ALA A 173 -10.00 13.16 -9.82
CA ALA A 173 -9.32 14.34 -9.27
C ALA A 173 -10.17 15.09 -8.23
N ALA A 174 -11.49 14.96 -8.30
CA ALA A 174 -12.45 15.45 -7.31
C ALA A 174 -13.70 14.55 -7.37
N ALA A 175 -14.35 14.33 -6.21
CA ALA A 175 -15.36 13.29 -6.06
C ALA A 175 -14.84 11.92 -6.54
N GLY A 176 -15.68 10.89 -6.66
CA GLY A 176 -15.27 9.56 -7.13
C GLY A 176 -15.17 8.51 -6.03
N VAL A 177 -14.76 7.31 -6.43
CA VAL A 177 -14.73 6.12 -5.59
C VAL A 177 -13.37 6.00 -4.92
N LEU A 178 -13.36 5.75 -3.62
CA LEU A 178 -12.16 5.47 -2.83
C LEU A 178 -11.80 3.99 -2.93
N MET A 179 -10.57 3.67 -3.35
CA MET A 179 -10.05 2.29 -3.39
C MET A 179 -9.44 1.84 -2.09
N ASP A 180 -8.65 2.72 -1.49
CA ASP A 180 -7.93 2.50 -0.26
C ASP A 180 -7.85 3.84 0.45
N ARG A 181 -8.03 3.80 1.77
CA ARG A 181 -7.63 4.87 2.68
C ARG A 181 -6.69 4.25 3.68
N SER A 182 -5.47 4.77 3.70
CA SER A 182 -4.38 4.32 4.53
C SER A 182 -4.11 5.36 5.62
N VAL A 183 -4.21 4.96 6.89
CA VAL A 183 -3.84 5.81 8.03
C VAL A 183 -2.46 5.41 8.54
N PHE A 184 -1.58 6.40 8.77
CA PHE A 184 -0.19 6.17 9.15
C PHE A 184 0.33 7.20 10.15
N ALA A 185 1.54 6.95 10.66
CA ALA A 185 2.22 7.88 11.57
C ALA A 185 2.51 9.21 10.88
N ALA A 186 2.27 10.33 11.58
CA ALA A 186 2.37 11.66 11.00
C ALA A 186 3.69 11.92 10.24
N ILE A 187 3.56 12.35 8.99
CA ILE A 187 4.65 12.88 8.17
C ILE A 187 4.53 14.40 8.19
N ASN A 188 5.40 15.05 8.96
CA ASN A 188 5.44 16.50 9.05
C ASN A 188 6.13 17.10 7.82
N ILE A 189 5.44 18.03 7.17
CA ILE A 189 5.88 18.75 5.98
C ILE A 189 5.67 20.25 6.14
N THR A 190 6.47 21.02 5.42
CA THR A 190 6.30 22.45 5.16
C THR A 190 5.84 22.67 3.72
N ALA A 191 5.50 23.91 3.36
CA ALA A 191 4.98 24.23 2.02
C ALA A 191 5.92 23.89 0.86
N ALA A 192 7.25 23.80 1.11
CA ALA A 192 8.24 23.46 0.10
C ALA A 192 8.54 21.95 0.01
N ASP A 193 8.03 21.15 0.95
CA ASP A 193 8.25 19.72 0.97
C ASP A 193 7.22 18.99 0.11
N SER A 194 7.60 17.82 -0.39
CA SER A 194 6.68 16.92 -1.10
C SER A 194 6.82 15.49 -0.59
N ILE A 195 5.77 14.70 -0.78
CA ILE A 195 5.76 13.29 -0.42
C ILE A 195 5.48 12.49 -1.69
N GLN A 196 6.41 11.63 -2.07
CA GLN A 196 6.17 10.62 -3.09
C GLN A 196 5.52 9.41 -2.42
N PHE A 197 4.28 9.13 -2.78
CA PHE A 197 3.58 7.93 -2.40
C PHE A 197 3.67 6.89 -3.52
N THR A 198 3.94 5.65 -3.14
CA THR A 198 3.81 4.48 -4.02
C THR A 198 2.79 3.55 -3.39
N TYR A 199 1.68 3.36 -4.10
CA TYR A 199 0.62 2.45 -3.70
C TYR A 199 0.68 1.20 -4.57
N ASP A 200 0.83 0.05 -3.93
CA ASP A 200 0.82 -1.27 -4.55
C ASP A 200 -0.42 -2.04 -4.10
N ALA A 201 -1.36 -2.29 -5.01
CA ALA A 201 -2.44 -3.25 -4.79
C ALA A 201 -2.01 -4.62 -5.29
N THR A 202 -1.92 -5.57 -4.37
CA THR A 202 -1.59 -6.96 -4.68
C THR A 202 -2.85 -7.80 -4.70
N PHE A 203 -3.03 -8.61 -5.74
CA PHE A 203 -4.15 -9.54 -5.88
C PHE A 203 -3.61 -10.96 -6.03
N ASN A 204 -3.60 -11.72 -4.94
CA ASN A 204 -3.11 -13.09 -4.97
C ASN A 204 -4.20 -14.03 -5.50
N ALA A 205 -3.78 -14.96 -6.35
CA ALA A 205 -4.61 -16.11 -6.71
C ALA A 205 -4.86 -16.99 -5.47
N GLU A 206 -5.90 -17.82 -5.56
CA GLU A 206 -6.16 -18.84 -4.55
C GLU A 206 -4.93 -19.76 -4.36
N ALA A 207 -4.71 -20.13 -3.09
CA ALA A 207 -3.59 -20.98 -2.67
C ALA A 207 -3.84 -22.47 -2.92
#